data_AF-A0A421JIG1-F1
#
_entry.id   AF-A0A421JIG1-F1
#
_cell.length_a   1.000
_cell.length_b   1.000
_cell.length_c   1.000
_cell.angle_alpha   90.00
_cell.angle_beta   90.00
_cell.angle_gamma   90.00
#
_symmetry.space_group_name_H-M   'P 1'
#
loop_
_entity.id
_entity.type
_entity.pdbx_description
1 polymer ?
#
loop_
_entity_poly.entity_id
_entity_poly.type
_entity_poly.pdbx_seq_one_letter_code
_entity_poly.pdbx_strand_id
1 'polypeptide(L)'
;MVLTNHLLLLAVATLTIASPGDDLDEFQQCIEQCQYQTCDKSGDIKYYNQDWKFDSMPLAKHLQLLYWDCDSNCDYQCQRIITKERKEKDQEIYQFHGKWPFLRVFGIQELFSVLMSIGNFYVTYLGFKKLWKCYNSKPKKLRVQFNNALLVSIVTMIAWICSSIFHIRDFAITEHLDYYFAGLTILTGFHAVGARFFMLHRPDRVLLKWSFSIGCVSAYMYHVRRLITDWSYTYNMRANIFIGVCQNILYALLCYDLYSKYYTLEQKQQSTDNHLKYINFKQMILSSFYSRSAKLYSLYPLLLCTIVDIGMSLEIFDFPPVIYGMV
;
A
#
# COMPACT_ATOMS: atom_id res chain seq x y z
N MET A 1 29.27 13.04 -25.19
CA MET A 1 28.89 13.80 -26.40
C MET A 1 27.81 12.99 -27.10
N VAL A 2 26.58 13.51 -27.01
CA VAL A 2 25.46 13.42 -27.97
C VAL A 2 24.76 12.06 -28.22
N LEU A 3 23.42 12.16 -28.20
CA LEU A 3 22.32 11.24 -28.60
C LEU A 3 21.82 10.28 -27.51
N THR A 4 20.80 10.58 -26.70
CA THR A 4 19.36 10.91 -26.96
C THR A 4 18.68 9.99 -27.98
N ASN A 5 17.63 9.29 -27.51
CA ASN A 5 16.45 8.74 -28.20
C ASN A 5 16.09 7.37 -27.58
N HIS A 6 14.86 7.01 -27.21
CA HIS A 6 13.56 7.64 -27.08
C HIS A 6 12.83 6.80 -26.02
N LEU A 7 12.34 7.40 -24.94
CA LEU A 7 11.33 6.72 -24.10
C LEU A 7 9.97 7.30 -24.48
N LEU A 8 9.34 6.67 -25.47
CA LEU A 8 7.96 6.93 -25.83
C LEU A 8 7.07 6.35 -24.72
N LEU A 9 6.77 7.16 -23.70
CA LEU A 9 5.73 6.85 -22.73
C LEU A 9 4.38 7.06 -23.43
N LEU A 10 3.81 5.97 -23.93
CA LEU A 10 2.40 5.88 -24.31
C LEU A 10 1.56 6.21 -23.07
N ALA A 11 1.12 7.45 -22.98
CA ALA A 11 0.05 7.85 -22.06
C ALA A 11 -1.25 7.26 -22.61
N VAL A 12 -1.59 6.05 -22.18
CA VAL A 12 -2.97 5.56 -22.27
C VAL A 12 -3.76 6.38 -21.26
N ALA A 13 -4.42 7.43 -21.77
CA ALA A 13 -5.47 8.13 -21.06
C ALA A 13 -6.68 7.19 -21.01
N THR A 14 -6.70 6.34 -19.99
CA THR A 14 -7.93 5.68 -19.56
C THR A 14 -8.83 6.77 -19.01
N LEU A 15 -10.01 6.94 -19.60
CA LEU A 15 -11.08 7.75 -19.02
C LEU A 15 -11.27 7.26 -17.57
N THR A 16 -11.29 8.19 -16.61
CA THR A 16 -11.68 7.90 -15.23
C THR A 16 -13.17 7.62 -15.25
N ILE A 17 -13.53 6.36 -15.43
CA ILE A 17 -14.91 5.90 -15.31
C ILE A 17 -15.15 5.77 -13.80
N ALA A 18 -16.20 6.41 -13.30
CA ALA A 18 -16.68 6.15 -11.93
C ALA A 18 -17.01 4.66 -11.79
N SER A 19 -17.17 4.13 -10.58
CA SER A 19 -17.47 2.70 -10.44
C SER A 19 -18.78 2.40 -11.16
N PRO A 20 -18.85 1.36 -12.01
CA PRO A 20 -20.09 1.06 -12.74
C PRO A 20 -21.31 0.86 -11.83
N GLY A 21 -21.10 0.45 -10.57
CA GLY A 21 -22.17 0.33 -9.58
C GLY A 21 -22.78 1.66 -9.16
N ASP A 22 -21.99 2.75 -9.19
CA ASP A 22 -22.44 4.09 -8.79
C ASP A 22 -23.46 4.66 -9.80
N ASP A 23 -23.36 4.24 -11.07
CA ASP A 23 -24.23 4.68 -12.17
C ASP A 23 -25.50 3.80 -12.33
N LEU A 24 -25.71 2.81 -11.47
CA LEU A 24 -26.90 1.96 -11.55
C LEU A 24 -28.16 2.71 -11.06
N ASP A 25 -29.19 2.76 -11.90
CA ASP A 25 -30.49 3.33 -11.54
C ASP A 25 -31.09 2.67 -10.29
N GLU A 26 -30.99 1.33 -10.20
CA GLU A 26 -31.47 0.57 -9.03
C GLU A 26 -30.73 0.93 -7.73
N PHE A 27 -29.44 1.28 -7.80
CA PHE A 27 -28.64 1.69 -6.65
C PHE A 27 -29.05 3.09 -6.17
N GLN A 28 -29.18 4.04 -7.10
CA GLN A 28 -29.63 5.39 -6.78
C GLN A 28 -31.05 5.40 -6.21
N GLN A 29 -31.97 4.64 -6.81
CA GLN A 29 -33.34 4.49 -6.31
C GLN A 29 -33.38 3.85 -4.91
N CYS A 30 -32.53 2.87 -4.64
CA CYS A 30 -32.41 2.29 -3.31
C CYS A 30 -31.96 3.32 -2.28
N ILE A 31 -30.94 4.13 -2.60
CA ILE A 31 -30.44 5.18 -1.72
C ILE A 31 -31.55 6.20 -1.41
N GLU A 32 -32.25 6.69 -2.44
CA GLU A 32 -33.36 7.63 -2.30
C GLU A 32 -34.46 7.06 -1.37
N GLN A 33 -34.87 5.81 -1.60
CA GLN A 33 -35.88 5.16 -0.77
C GLN A 33 -35.41 4.97 0.67
N CYS A 34 -34.17 4.53 0.89
CA CYS A 34 -33.62 4.35 2.23
C CYS A 34 -33.58 5.68 3.00
N GLN A 35 -33.11 6.75 2.35
CA GLN A 35 -32.99 8.06 2.99
C GLN A 35 -34.35 8.66 3.35
N TYR A 36 -35.37 8.47 2.51
CA TYR A 36 -36.74 8.89 2.83
C TYR A 36 -37.32 8.11 4.02
N GLN A 37 -37.11 6.79 4.06
CA GLN A 37 -37.70 5.95 5.11
C GLN A 37 -37.00 6.07 6.46
N THR A 38 -35.70 6.37 6.48
CA THR A 38 -34.87 6.26 7.68
C THR A 38 -34.21 7.56 8.13
N CYS A 39 -33.92 8.48 7.21
CA CYS A 39 -33.10 9.67 7.50
C CYS A 39 -33.91 10.96 7.70
N ASP A 40 -35.23 10.86 7.89
CA ASP A 40 -36.16 12.00 7.99
C ASP A 40 -36.03 13.01 6.82
N LYS A 41 -35.56 12.57 5.65
CA LYS A 41 -35.48 13.43 4.47
C LYS A 41 -36.85 13.55 3.82
N SER A 42 -37.35 14.78 3.74
CA SER A 42 -38.59 15.10 3.04
C SER A 42 -38.36 15.17 1.53
N GLY A 43 -39.17 14.43 0.77
CA GLY A 43 -39.14 14.41 -0.69
C GLY A 43 -40.16 13.43 -1.25
N ASP A 44 -40.47 13.53 -2.54
CA ASP A 44 -41.30 12.55 -3.22
C ASP A 44 -40.45 11.39 -3.72
N ILE A 45 -40.72 10.17 -3.26
CA ILE A 45 -40.10 8.98 -3.81
C ILE A 45 -40.77 8.66 -5.15
N LYS A 46 -39.99 8.62 -6.24
CA LYS A 46 -40.49 8.25 -7.57
C LYS A 46 -40.67 6.75 -7.75
N TYR A 47 -39.86 5.94 -7.07
CA TYR A 47 -39.84 4.49 -7.18
C TYR A 47 -39.79 3.84 -5.80
N TYR A 48 -40.69 2.89 -5.55
CA TYR A 48 -40.77 2.18 -4.27
C TYR A 48 -40.70 0.67 -4.50
N ASN A 49 -39.74 0.03 -3.86
CA ASN A 49 -39.63 -1.42 -3.80
C ASN A 49 -39.92 -1.93 -2.38
N GLN A 50 -40.93 -2.81 -2.24
CA GLN A 50 -41.35 -3.39 -0.95
C GLN A 50 -40.36 -4.42 -0.39
N ASP A 51 -39.51 -5.00 -1.22
CA ASP A 51 -38.56 -6.05 -0.81
C ASP A 51 -37.31 -5.47 -0.14
N TRP A 52 -37.02 -4.19 -0.37
CA TRP A 52 -35.91 -3.49 0.26
C TRP A 52 -36.22 -3.17 1.72
N LYS A 53 -35.33 -3.62 2.61
CA LYS A 53 -35.45 -3.44 4.05
C LYS A 53 -34.24 -2.69 4.56
N PHE A 54 -34.50 -1.67 5.38
CA PHE A 54 -33.48 -0.80 5.92
C PHE A 54 -33.50 -0.81 7.45
N ASP A 55 -32.31 -0.70 8.04
CA ASP A 55 -32.15 -0.51 9.48
C ASP A 55 -32.87 0.75 9.95
N SER A 56 -33.65 0.65 11.01
CA SER A 56 -34.32 1.80 11.63
C SER A 56 -33.34 2.67 12.41
N MET A 57 -33.58 3.99 12.42
CA MET A 57 -32.87 4.91 13.31
C MET A 57 -33.42 4.84 14.75
N PRO A 58 -32.57 5.05 15.78
CA PRO A 58 -31.12 5.28 15.69
C PRO A 58 -30.34 3.97 15.42
N LEU A 59 -29.22 4.07 14.69
CA LEU A 59 -28.36 2.91 14.39
C LEU A 59 -27.85 2.21 15.66
N ALA A 60 -27.45 0.95 15.53
CA ALA A 60 -26.83 0.23 16.64
C ALA A 60 -25.55 0.94 17.14
N LYS A 61 -25.27 0.87 18.46
CA LYS A 61 -24.16 1.59 19.10
C LYS A 61 -22.78 1.33 18.48
N HIS A 62 -22.53 0.11 18.00
CA HIS A 62 -21.26 -0.23 17.36
C HIS A 62 -21.06 0.50 16.02
N LEU A 63 -22.15 0.80 15.31
CA LEU A 63 -22.13 1.62 14.09
C LEU A 63 -21.93 3.10 14.44
N GLN A 64 -22.65 3.60 15.44
CA GLN A 64 -22.49 4.99 15.91
C GLN A 64 -21.06 5.28 16.39
N LEU A 65 -20.43 4.33 17.10
CA LEU A 65 -19.06 4.47 17.59
C LEU A 65 -18.03 4.65 16.46
N LEU A 66 -18.32 4.09 15.29
CA LEU A 66 -17.50 4.22 14.08
C LEU A 66 -18.05 5.28 13.12
N TYR A 67 -18.87 6.21 13.62
CA TYR A 67 -19.41 7.34 12.87
C TYR A 67 -20.14 6.94 11.58
N TRP A 68 -20.89 5.83 11.65
CA TRP A 68 -21.93 5.58 10.66
C TRP A 68 -23.10 6.50 10.97
N ASP A 69 -23.42 7.33 9.99
CA ASP A 69 -24.64 8.14 9.97
C ASP A 69 -25.70 7.46 9.08
N CYS A 70 -26.86 8.10 8.98
CA CYS A 70 -27.96 7.54 8.21
C CYS A 70 -27.62 7.42 6.72
N ASP A 71 -27.00 8.46 6.14
CA ASP A 71 -26.66 8.49 4.72
C ASP A 71 -25.64 7.41 4.34
N SER A 72 -24.55 7.29 5.09
CA SER A 72 -23.55 6.26 4.85
C SER A 72 -24.07 4.85 5.13
N ASN A 73 -24.98 4.67 6.09
CA ASN A 73 -25.60 3.37 6.32
C ASN A 73 -26.60 3.00 5.21
N CYS A 74 -27.30 3.98 4.62
CA CYS A 74 -28.14 3.76 3.44
C CYS A 74 -27.32 3.36 2.22
N ASP A 75 -26.25 4.09 1.93
CA ASP A 75 -25.30 3.76 0.87
C ASP A 75 -24.79 2.31 1.02
N TYR A 76 -24.25 1.96 2.20
CA TYR A 76 -23.81 0.60 2.49
C TYR A 76 -24.91 -0.46 2.30
N GLN A 77 -26.10 -0.24 2.86
CA GLN A 77 -27.19 -1.21 2.74
C GLN A 77 -27.61 -1.42 1.28
N CYS A 78 -27.65 -0.35 0.49
CA CYS A 78 -27.99 -0.44 -0.93
C CYS A 78 -26.92 -1.16 -1.74
N GLN A 79 -25.63 -0.96 -1.47
CA GLN A 79 -24.58 -1.76 -2.07
C GLN A 79 -24.81 -3.26 -1.81
N ARG A 80 -25.16 -3.63 -0.57
CA ARG A 80 -25.44 -5.01 -0.17
C ARG A 80 -26.69 -5.60 -0.83
N ILE A 81 -27.78 -4.84 -0.88
CA ILE A 81 -29.06 -5.25 -1.48
C ILE A 81 -28.88 -5.46 -2.99
N ILE A 82 -28.35 -4.47 -3.70
CA ILE A 82 -28.17 -4.55 -5.15
C ILE A 82 -27.20 -5.67 -5.52
N THR A 83 -26.10 -5.82 -4.77
CA THR A 83 -25.16 -6.94 -4.98
C THR A 83 -25.83 -8.30 -4.82
N LYS A 84 -26.69 -8.45 -3.81
CA LYS A 84 -27.45 -9.68 -3.58
C LYS A 84 -28.41 -9.96 -4.74
N GLU A 85 -29.19 -8.97 -5.16
CA GLU A 85 -30.13 -9.13 -6.27
C GLU A 85 -29.43 -9.51 -7.58
N ARG A 86 -28.32 -8.83 -7.90
CA ARG A 86 -27.54 -9.11 -9.10
C ARG A 86 -27.00 -10.53 -9.07
N LYS A 87 -26.51 -10.99 -7.92
CA LYS A 87 -26.07 -12.37 -7.71
C LYS A 87 -27.21 -13.38 -7.90
N GLU A 88 -28.41 -13.11 -7.38
CA GLU A 88 -29.59 -13.97 -7.57
C GLU A 88 -30.05 -14.03 -9.03
N LYS A 89 -29.76 -12.99 -9.81
CA LYS A 89 -30.05 -12.89 -11.25
C LYS A 89 -28.89 -13.38 -12.15
N ASP A 90 -27.83 -13.96 -11.57
CA ASP A 90 -26.60 -14.36 -12.27
C ASP A 90 -25.96 -13.21 -13.10
N GLN A 91 -26.05 -11.98 -12.58
CA GLN A 91 -25.47 -10.77 -13.18
C GLN A 91 -24.07 -10.47 -12.62
N GLU A 92 -23.30 -9.70 -13.39
CA GLU A 92 -21.99 -9.21 -12.96
C GLU A 92 -22.11 -8.33 -11.71
N ILE A 93 -21.26 -8.58 -10.71
CA ILE A 93 -21.17 -7.77 -9.49
C ILE A 93 -20.28 -6.56 -9.78
N TYR A 94 -20.73 -5.37 -9.39
CA TYR A 94 -19.97 -4.14 -9.57
C TYR A 94 -19.33 -3.66 -8.28
N GLN A 95 -18.28 -2.87 -8.46
CA GLN A 95 -17.73 -2.01 -7.42
C GLN A 95 -18.61 -0.78 -7.23
N PHE A 96 -18.63 -0.29 -6.00
CA PHE A 96 -19.27 0.97 -5.60
C PHE A 96 -18.21 1.83 -4.95
N HIS A 97 -18.11 3.10 -5.34
CA HIS A 97 -17.08 4.05 -4.89
C HIS A 97 -15.63 3.49 -4.98
N GLY A 98 -15.32 2.70 -6.01
CA GLY A 98 -14.02 2.09 -6.27
C GLY A 98 -13.72 0.87 -5.39
N LYS A 99 -14.72 0.33 -4.70
CA LYS A 99 -14.56 -0.75 -3.73
C LYS A 99 -15.55 -1.89 -3.98
N TRP A 100 -15.10 -3.09 -3.67
CA TRP A 100 -16.00 -4.23 -3.62
C TRP A 100 -16.92 -4.10 -2.38
N PRO A 101 -18.21 -4.49 -2.51
CA PRO A 101 -19.23 -4.27 -1.48
C PRO A 101 -19.08 -5.27 -0.31
N PHE A 102 -17.96 -5.19 0.41
CA PHE A 102 -17.62 -6.14 1.48
C PHE A 102 -18.61 -6.14 2.64
N LEU A 103 -18.76 -7.29 3.28
CA LEU A 103 -19.54 -7.40 4.50
C LEU A 103 -18.84 -6.66 5.65
N ARG A 104 -19.52 -5.65 6.20
CA ARG A 104 -19.09 -4.93 7.40
C ARG A 104 -19.19 -5.81 8.64
N VAL A 105 -18.18 -5.76 9.52
CA VAL A 105 -18.15 -6.53 10.79
C VAL A 105 -17.99 -5.59 11.98
N PHE A 106 -18.95 -5.58 12.91
CA PHE A 106 -18.99 -4.65 14.06
C PHE A 106 -18.81 -3.17 13.67
N GLY A 107 -19.23 -2.79 12.46
CA GLY A 107 -19.06 -1.44 11.92
C GLY A 107 -17.76 -1.20 11.15
N ILE A 108 -16.81 -2.14 11.18
CA ILE A 108 -15.57 -2.07 10.38
C ILE A 108 -15.87 -2.38 8.93
N GLN A 109 -15.55 -1.45 8.03
CA GLN A 109 -15.86 -1.54 6.60
C GLN A 109 -15.08 -2.68 5.92
N GLU A 110 -13.78 -2.80 6.18
CA GLU A 110 -12.90 -3.79 5.52
C GLU A 110 -12.05 -4.56 6.55
N LEU A 111 -12.67 -5.52 7.25
CA LEU A 111 -12.04 -6.20 8.40
C LEU A 111 -10.69 -6.84 8.06
N PHE A 112 -10.57 -7.54 6.93
CA PHE A 112 -9.34 -8.23 6.58
C PHE A 112 -8.23 -7.25 6.22
N SER A 113 -8.55 -6.14 5.53
CA SER A 113 -7.59 -5.06 5.26
C SER A 113 -7.05 -4.48 6.57
N VAL A 114 -7.92 -4.22 7.56
CA VAL A 114 -7.50 -3.76 8.90
C VAL A 114 -6.56 -4.76 9.59
N LEU A 115 -6.92 -6.05 9.61
CA LEU A 115 -6.10 -7.08 10.25
C LEU A 115 -4.73 -7.22 9.57
N MET A 116 -4.68 -7.17 8.24
CA MET A 116 -3.43 -7.24 7.49
C MET A 116 -2.58 -5.99 7.69
N SER A 117 -3.17 -4.80 7.76
CA SER A 117 -2.44 -3.55 8.07
C SER A 117 -1.85 -3.56 9.48
N ILE A 118 -2.60 -4.02 10.49
CA ILE A 118 -2.08 -4.22 11.86
C ILE A 118 -0.95 -5.26 11.88
N GLY A 119 -1.11 -6.36 11.14
CA GLY A 119 -0.08 -7.38 11.00
C GLY A 119 1.22 -6.83 10.40
N ASN A 120 1.11 -6.04 9.33
CA ASN A 120 2.22 -5.36 8.69
C ASN A 120 2.89 -4.32 9.61
N PHE A 121 2.10 -3.56 10.38
CA PHE A 121 2.63 -2.68 11.43
C PHE A 121 3.46 -3.47 12.44
N TYR A 122 2.93 -4.59 12.94
CA TYR A 122 3.57 -5.39 13.97
C TYR A 122 4.94 -5.92 13.52
N VAL A 123 5.02 -6.53 12.33
CA VAL A 123 6.30 -7.04 11.80
C VAL A 123 7.29 -5.91 11.51
N THR A 124 6.81 -4.76 11.02
CA THR A 124 7.64 -3.56 10.81
C THR A 124 8.19 -3.04 12.15
N TYR A 125 7.37 -3.00 13.20
CA TYR A 125 7.78 -2.61 14.54
C TYR A 125 8.84 -3.56 15.13
N LEU A 126 8.70 -4.88 14.93
CA LEU A 126 9.75 -5.84 15.32
C LEU A 126 11.07 -5.57 14.57
N GLY A 127 10.99 -5.26 13.27
CA GLY A 127 12.13 -4.85 12.45
C GLY A 127 12.78 -3.57 13.00
N PHE A 128 11.98 -2.55 13.29
CA PHE A 128 12.42 -1.29 13.89
C PHE A 128 13.16 -1.51 15.21
N LYS A 129 12.64 -2.34 16.12
CA LYS A 129 13.33 -2.64 17.39
C LYS A 129 14.72 -3.26 17.18
N LYS A 130 14.84 -4.21 16.24
CA LYS A 130 16.13 -4.81 15.88
C LYS A 130 17.08 -3.75 15.33
N LEU A 131 16.58 -2.89 14.44
CA LEU A 131 17.35 -1.80 13.83
C LEU A 131 17.80 -0.77 14.85
N TRP A 132 16.93 -0.40 15.79
CA TRP A 132 17.21 0.55 16.87
C TRP A 132 18.29 0.03 17.82
N LYS A 133 18.24 -1.26 18.18
CA LYS A 133 19.29 -1.91 18.97
C LYS A 133 20.64 -1.85 18.24
N CYS A 134 20.66 -2.16 16.94
CA CYS A 134 21.86 -2.05 16.10
C CYS A 134 22.37 -0.61 16.07
N TYR A 135 21.51 0.37 15.81
CA TYR A 135 21.85 1.79 15.80
C TYR A 135 22.55 2.23 17.09
N ASN A 136 21.99 1.89 18.25
CA ASN A 136 22.54 2.29 19.54
C ASN A 136 23.86 1.58 19.87
N SER A 137 24.03 0.33 19.43
CA SER A 137 25.26 -0.45 19.64
C SER A 137 26.48 0.03 18.85
N LYS A 138 26.29 0.86 17.80
CA LYS A 138 27.37 1.27 16.89
C LYS A 138 27.92 2.66 17.24
N PRO A 139 29.23 2.91 17.01
CA PRO A 139 29.82 4.24 17.11
C PRO A 139 29.10 5.27 16.24
N LYS A 140 29.06 6.54 16.67
CA LYS A 140 28.35 7.64 15.97
C LYS A 140 28.66 7.72 14.47
N LYS A 141 29.93 7.51 14.07
CA LYS A 141 30.36 7.52 12.65
C LYS A 141 29.65 6.46 11.79
N LEU A 142 29.28 5.31 12.36
CA LEU A 142 28.60 4.22 11.65
C LEU A 142 27.07 4.32 11.73
N ARG A 143 26.54 5.09 12.69
CA ARG A 143 25.08 5.29 12.87
C ARG A 143 24.40 5.92 11.66
N VAL A 144 25.08 6.82 10.95
CA VAL A 144 24.58 7.50 9.75
C VAL A 144 24.06 6.50 8.71
N GLN A 145 24.65 5.31 8.62
CA GLN A 145 24.23 4.28 7.68
C GLN A 145 22.83 3.70 7.98
N PHE A 146 22.35 3.82 9.21
CA PHE A 146 21.07 3.29 9.65
C PHE A 146 19.94 4.32 9.57
N ASN A 147 20.25 5.61 9.43
CA ASN A 147 19.26 6.70 9.47
C ASN A 147 18.15 6.51 8.44
N ASN A 148 18.49 6.21 7.19
CA ASN A 148 17.48 6.01 6.14
C ASN A 148 16.61 4.78 6.41
N ALA A 149 17.19 3.69 6.91
CA ALA A 149 16.43 2.49 7.25
C ALA A 149 15.48 2.72 8.45
N LEU A 150 15.90 3.55 9.42
CA LEU A 150 15.06 3.96 10.54
C LEU A 150 13.91 4.84 10.05
N LEU A 151 14.20 5.80 9.17
CA LEU A 151 13.19 6.67 8.56
C LEU A 151 12.14 5.85 7.80
N VAL A 152 12.58 4.93 6.94
CA VAL A 152 11.68 4.00 6.24
C VAL A 152 10.81 3.25 7.25
N SER A 153 11.42 2.64 8.28
CA SER A 153 10.66 1.87 9.28
C SER A 153 9.61 2.73 10.01
N ILE A 154 9.93 3.98 10.35
CA ILE A 154 9.01 4.90 11.01
C ILE A 154 7.86 5.29 10.07
N VAL A 155 8.18 5.69 8.84
CA VAL A 155 7.19 6.06 7.83
C VAL A 155 6.26 4.90 7.52
N THR A 156 6.80 3.69 7.32
CA THR A 156 6.01 2.48 7.07
C THR A 156 5.10 2.14 8.25
N MET A 157 5.55 2.30 9.49
CA MET A 157 4.67 2.13 10.66
C MET A 157 3.53 3.15 10.67
N ILE A 158 3.78 4.41 10.33
CA ILE A 158 2.71 5.43 10.23
C ILE A 158 1.75 5.08 9.09
N ALA A 159 2.26 4.66 7.94
CA ALA A 159 1.45 4.23 6.79
C ALA A 159 0.47 3.12 7.18
N TRP A 160 0.93 2.09 7.89
CA TRP A 160 0.05 1.00 8.34
C TRP A 160 -0.99 1.44 9.37
N ILE A 161 -0.69 2.44 10.20
CA ILE A 161 -1.68 3.05 11.09
C ILE A 161 -2.74 3.78 10.27
N CYS A 162 -2.33 4.62 9.32
CA CYS A 162 -3.26 5.34 8.44
C CYS A 162 -4.14 4.38 7.64
N SER A 163 -3.55 3.35 7.03
CA SER A 163 -4.27 2.28 6.34
C SER A 163 -5.27 1.58 7.26
N SER A 164 -4.87 1.21 8.48
CA SER A 164 -5.79 0.58 9.44
C SER A 164 -6.98 1.47 9.76
N ILE A 165 -6.76 2.78 9.94
CA ILE A 165 -7.83 3.74 10.24
C ILE A 165 -8.77 3.90 9.02
N PHE A 166 -8.22 4.04 7.82
CA PHE A 166 -8.99 4.14 6.57
C PHE A 166 -9.88 2.93 6.34
N HIS A 167 -9.36 1.71 6.51
CA HIS A 167 -10.14 0.49 6.32
C HIS A 167 -11.14 0.21 7.46
N ILE A 168 -10.97 0.82 8.63
CA ILE A 168 -12.01 0.82 9.69
C ILE A 168 -13.19 1.65 9.22
N ARG A 169 -12.94 2.91 8.85
CA ARG A 169 -13.96 3.82 8.37
C ARG A 169 -13.38 4.79 7.35
N ASP A 170 -14.01 4.80 6.20
CA ASP A 170 -13.62 5.63 5.08
C ASP A 170 -14.18 7.05 5.20
N PHE A 171 -13.28 8.01 5.35
CA PHE A 171 -13.51 9.44 5.20
C PHE A 171 -12.43 10.03 4.30
N ALA A 172 -12.75 11.13 3.60
CA ALA A 172 -11.78 11.81 2.74
C ALA A 172 -10.43 12.09 3.42
N ILE A 173 -10.41 12.44 4.71
CA ILE A 173 -9.17 12.67 5.46
C ILE A 173 -8.38 11.36 5.67
N THR A 174 -9.05 10.29 6.07
CA THR A 174 -8.38 9.00 6.34
C THR A 174 -7.86 8.38 5.05
N GLU A 175 -8.64 8.49 3.98
CA GLU A 175 -8.27 8.10 2.63
C GLU A 175 -7.03 8.87 2.16
N HIS A 176 -7.08 10.21 2.21
CA HIS A 176 -5.95 11.02 1.77
C HIS A 176 -4.66 10.69 2.54
N LEU A 177 -4.76 10.50 3.86
CA LEU A 177 -3.61 10.13 4.68
C LEU A 177 -3.03 8.78 4.29
N ASP A 178 -3.86 7.77 4.05
CA ASP A 178 -3.40 6.44 3.63
C ASP A 178 -2.59 6.54 2.32
N TYR A 179 -3.13 7.23 1.32
CA TYR A 179 -2.50 7.43 0.03
C TYR A 179 -1.19 8.23 0.10
N TYR A 180 -1.15 9.30 0.89
CA TYR A 180 0.07 10.07 1.10
C TYR A 180 1.16 9.20 1.74
N PHE A 181 0.83 8.47 2.80
CA PHE A 181 1.84 7.64 3.48
C PHE A 181 2.23 6.39 2.69
N ALA A 182 1.36 5.85 1.85
CA ALA A 182 1.71 4.81 0.87
C ALA A 182 2.80 5.33 -0.09
N GLY A 183 2.59 6.51 -0.68
CA GLY A 183 3.59 7.13 -1.56
C GLY A 183 4.88 7.52 -0.85
N LEU A 184 4.80 8.03 0.39
CA LEU A 184 5.98 8.36 1.18
C LEU A 184 6.80 7.11 1.54
N THR A 185 6.15 5.98 1.79
CA THR A 185 6.82 4.71 2.06
C THR A 185 7.68 4.28 0.87
N ILE A 186 7.12 4.32 -0.34
CA ILE A 186 7.84 3.97 -1.57
C ILE A 186 9.00 4.95 -1.82
N LEU A 187 8.77 6.25 -1.64
CA LEU A 187 9.81 7.24 -1.88
C LEU A 187 10.96 7.15 -0.86
N THR A 188 10.65 6.95 0.42
CA THR A 188 11.69 6.77 1.44
C THR A 188 12.46 5.47 1.24
N GLY A 189 11.79 4.40 0.77
CA GLY A 189 12.43 3.17 0.33
C GLY A 189 13.40 3.39 -0.84
N PHE A 190 12.93 4.06 -1.90
CA PHE A 190 13.75 4.47 -3.05
C PHE A 190 14.97 5.28 -2.60
N HIS A 191 14.77 6.28 -1.73
CA HIS A 191 15.87 7.08 -1.20
C HIS A 191 16.86 6.24 -0.39
N ALA A 192 16.39 5.34 0.47
CA ALA A 192 17.23 4.49 1.29
C ALA A 192 18.12 3.57 0.44
N VAL A 193 17.54 2.92 -0.57
CA VAL A 193 18.26 2.02 -1.48
C VAL A 193 19.21 2.80 -2.37
N GLY A 194 18.76 3.92 -2.96
CA GLY A 194 19.61 4.80 -3.76
C GLY A 194 20.78 5.37 -2.96
N ALA A 195 20.56 5.76 -1.71
CA ALA A 195 21.64 6.23 -0.83
C ALA A 195 22.70 5.16 -0.54
N ARG A 196 22.31 3.88 -0.50
CA ARG A 196 23.23 2.75 -0.38
C ARG A 196 23.98 2.51 -1.68
N PHE A 197 23.27 2.42 -2.80
CA PHE A 197 23.83 2.14 -4.12
C PHE A 197 24.82 3.23 -4.56
N PHE A 198 24.45 4.51 -4.46
CA PHE A 198 25.33 5.63 -4.79
C PHE A 198 26.34 5.97 -3.69
N MET A 199 26.41 5.19 -2.61
CA MET A 199 27.34 5.38 -1.49
C MET A 199 27.33 6.79 -0.91
N LEU A 200 26.14 7.38 -0.73
CA LEU A 200 25.95 8.78 -0.30
C LEU A 200 26.41 9.05 1.15
N HIS A 201 26.78 8.00 1.88
CA HIS A 201 27.39 8.09 3.21
C HIS A 201 28.85 8.55 3.18
N ARG A 202 29.52 8.52 2.01
CA ARG A 202 30.93 8.91 1.91
C ARG A 202 31.11 10.43 1.90
N PRO A 203 32.17 10.97 2.54
CA PRO A 203 32.39 12.41 2.65
C PRO A 203 32.73 13.09 1.32
N ASP A 204 33.19 12.35 0.30
CA ASP A 204 33.46 12.88 -1.05
C ASP A 204 32.17 13.12 -1.87
N ARG A 205 31.03 12.58 -1.44
CA ARG A 205 29.77 12.60 -2.20
C ARG A 205 28.71 13.54 -1.60
N VAL A 206 29.13 14.57 -0.86
CA VAL A 206 28.21 15.49 -0.16
C VAL A 206 27.26 16.20 -1.11
N LEU A 207 27.74 16.71 -2.25
CA LEU A 207 26.89 17.37 -3.24
C LEU A 207 25.83 16.41 -3.78
N LEU A 208 26.23 15.22 -4.22
CA LEU A 208 25.32 14.19 -4.73
C LEU A 208 24.29 13.76 -3.67
N LYS A 209 24.71 13.63 -2.41
CA LYS A 209 23.82 13.32 -1.28
C LYS A 209 22.70 14.35 -1.16
N TRP A 210 23.06 15.63 -1.14
CA TRP A 210 22.09 16.71 -1.01
C TRP A 210 21.20 16.84 -2.25
N SER A 211 21.78 16.81 -3.45
CA SER A 211 21.02 16.85 -4.70
C SER A 211 20.00 15.71 -4.80
N PHE A 212 20.40 14.47 -4.46
CA PHE A 212 19.50 13.32 -4.46
C PHE A 212 18.38 13.45 -3.42
N SER A 213 18.72 13.89 -2.21
CA SER A 213 17.73 14.05 -1.13
C SER A 213 16.74 15.18 -1.44
N ILE A 214 17.22 16.34 -1.92
CA ILE A 214 16.39 17.47 -2.35
C ILE A 214 15.50 17.03 -3.51
N GLY A 215 16.05 16.32 -4.51
CA GLY A 215 15.26 15.80 -5.62
C GLY A 215 14.09 14.90 -5.17
N CYS A 216 14.34 13.99 -4.22
CA CYS A 216 13.28 13.16 -3.65
C CYS A 216 12.24 14.00 -2.91
N VAL A 217 12.67 14.92 -2.04
CA VAL A 217 11.74 15.79 -1.29
C VAL A 217 10.90 16.64 -2.24
N SER A 218 11.50 17.26 -3.25
CA SER A 218 10.80 18.07 -4.25
C SER A 218 9.81 17.22 -5.06
N ALA A 219 10.18 16.00 -5.46
CA ALA A 219 9.28 15.09 -6.15
C ALA A 219 8.06 14.73 -5.28
N TYR A 220 8.26 14.47 -3.98
CA TYR A 220 7.16 14.20 -3.05
C TYR A 220 6.24 15.40 -2.86
N MET A 221 6.83 16.59 -2.66
CA MET A 221 6.07 17.81 -2.49
C MET A 221 5.22 18.11 -3.73
N TYR A 222 5.77 17.89 -4.93
CA TYR A 222 5.02 17.99 -6.17
C TYR A 222 3.91 16.95 -6.25
N HIS A 223 4.19 15.69 -5.90
CA HIS A 223 3.20 14.61 -5.89
C HIS A 223 2.02 14.90 -4.95
N VAL A 224 2.30 15.30 -3.70
CA VAL A 224 1.26 15.67 -2.73
C VAL A 224 0.52 16.92 -3.18
N ARG A 225 1.21 17.96 -3.67
CA ARG A 225 0.57 19.16 -4.21
C ARG A 225 -0.40 18.79 -5.33
N ARG A 226 0.02 17.91 -6.25
CA ARG A 226 -0.85 17.42 -7.32
C ARG A 226 -2.11 16.80 -6.71
N LEU A 227 -1.97 15.85 -5.79
CA LEU A 227 -3.11 15.13 -5.21
C LEU A 227 -4.08 16.07 -4.47
N ILE A 228 -3.57 17.11 -3.81
CA ILE A 228 -4.40 18.13 -3.16
C ILE A 228 -5.17 18.96 -4.20
N THR A 229 -4.57 19.28 -5.35
CA THR A 229 -5.20 20.10 -6.39
C THR A 229 -6.16 19.33 -7.30
N ASP A 230 -5.83 18.07 -7.57
CA ASP A 230 -6.56 17.18 -8.48
C ASP A 230 -6.40 15.75 -7.95
N TRP A 231 -7.41 15.29 -7.21
CA TRP A 231 -7.40 13.96 -6.63
C TRP A 231 -7.60 12.92 -7.74
N SER A 232 -6.64 12.01 -7.92
CA SER A 232 -6.86 10.88 -8.80
C SER A 232 -6.02 9.66 -8.43
N TYR A 233 -6.74 8.56 -8.18
CA TYR A 233 -6.23 7.24 -7.83
C TYR A 233 -5.28 6.70 -8.90
N THR A 234 -5.65 6.83 -10.17
CA THR A 234 -4.87 6.35 -11.31
C THR A 234 -3.48 6.98 -11.35
N TYR A 235 -3.37 8.30 -11.13
CA TYR A 235 -2.07 8.95 -11.06
C TYR A 235 -1.29 8.51 -9.82
N ASN A 236 -1.93 8.43 -8.65
CA ASN A 236 -1.27 7.99 -7.42
C ASN A 236 -0.61 6.62 -7.64
N MET A 237 -1.38 5.66 -8.15
CA MET A 237 -0.91 4.31 -8.45
C MET A 237 0.23 4.33 -9.47
N ARG A 238 0.09 5.05 -10.59
CA ARG A 238 1.16 5.14 -11.61
C ARG A 238 2.44 5.74 -11.06
N ALA A 239 2.36 6.83 -10.29
CA ALA A 239 3.52 7.47 -9.68
C ALA A 239 4.24 6.53 -8.70
N ASN A 240 3.47 5.86 -7.84
CA ASN A 240 3.98 4.92 -6.86
C ASN A 240 4.61 3.68 -7.51
N ILE A 241 3.95 3.10 -8.51
CA ILE A 241 4.51 1.98 -9.30
C ILE A 241 5.81 2.40 -9.99
N PHE A 242 5.85 3.58 -10.61
CA PHE A 242 7.07 4.06 -11.28
C PHE A 242 8.27 4.19 -10.32
N ILE A 243 8.07 4.80 -9.15
CA ILE A 243 9.15 4.93 -8.15
C ILE A 243 9.47 3.56 -7.54
N GLY A 244 8.48 2.70 -7.32
CA GLY A 244 8.65 1.33 -6.84
C GLY A 244 9.50 0.47 -7.80
N VAL A 245 9.24 0.55 -9.10
CA VAL A 245 10.05 -0.11 -10.14
C VAL A 245 11.49 0.41 -10.10
N CYS A 246 11.69 1.74 -10.03
CA CYS A 246 13.03 2.31 -9.91
C CYS A 246 13.75 1.85 -8.63
N GLN A 247 13.03 1.77 -7.50
CA GLN A 247 13.54 1.25 -6.24
C GLN A 247 13.99 -0.20 -6.40
N ASN A 248 13.15 -1.06 -6.98
CA ASN A 248 13.44 -2.49 -7.17
C ASN A 248 14.62 -2.72 -8.12
N ILE A 249 14.76 -1.91 -9.18
CA ILE A 249 15.94 -1.94 -10.06
C ILE A 249 17.21 -1.61 -9.27
N LEU A 250 17.22 -0.53 -8.49
CA LEU A 250 18.39 -0.18 -7.66
C LEU A 250 18.69 -1.25 -6.61
N TYR A 251 17.65 -1.89 -6.06
CA TYR A 251 17.81 -2.97 -5.11
C TYR A 251 18.47 -4.20 -5.77
N ALA A 252 18.03 -4.57 -6.97
CA ALA A 252 18.62 -5.65 -7.77
C ALA A 252 20.08 -5.39 -8.10
N LEU A 253 20.41 -4.17 -8.54
CA LEU A 253 21.80 -3.77 -8.81
C LEU A 253 22.67 -3.84 -7.54
N LEU A 254 22.14 -3.39 -6.39
CA LEU A 254 22.86 -3.48 -5.12
C LEU A 254 23.11 -4.94 -4.69
N CYS A 255 22.11 -5.81 -4.84
CA CYS A 255 22.25 -7.24 -4.58
C CYS A 255 23.27 -7.91 -5.51
N TYR A 256 23.29 -7.53 -6.79
CA TYR A 256 24.25 -8.02 -7.77
C TYR A 256 25.69 -7.57 -7.45
N ASP A 257 25.90 -6.32 -7.06
CA ASP A 257 27.20 -5.80 -6.63
C ASP A 257 27.73 -6.56 -5.40
N LEU A 258 26.85 -6.82 -4.43
CA LEU A 258 27.19 -7.62 -3.25
C LEU A 258 27.52 -9.07 -3.62
N TYR A 259 26.73 -9.69 -4.48
CA TYR A 259 26.98 -11.05 -4.98
C TYR A 259 28.36 -11.14 -5.64
N SER A 260 28.66 -10.22 -6.57
CA SER A 260 29.91 -10.18 -7.32
C SER A 260 31.13 -9.98 -6.41
N LYS A 261 30.97 -9.13 -5.39
CA LYS A 261 32.00 -8.92 -4.35
C LYS A 261 32.26 -10.20 -3.56
N TYR A 262 31.22 -10.86 -3.04
CA TYR A 262 31.39 -12.07 -2.25
C TYR A 262 31.89 -13.25 -3.09
N TYR A 263 31.47 -13.35 -4.35
CA TYR A 263 32.01 -14.31 -5.31
C TYR A 263 33.52 -14.15 -5.46
N THR A 264 34.01 -12.92 -5.64
CA THR A 264 35.45 -12.64 -5.78
C THR A 264 36.24 -12.96 -4.50
N LEU A 265 35.68 -12.68 -3.33
CA LEU A 265 36.32 -12.98 -2.04
C LEU A 265 36.44 -14.49 -1.80
N GLU A 266 35.41 -15.26 -2.17
CA GLU A 266 35.40 -16.72 -2.09
C GLU A 266 36.44 -17.34 -3.02
N GLN A 267 36.58 -16.84 -4.26
CA GLN A 267 37.63 -17.27 -5.19
C GLN A 267 39.04 -17.00 -4.65
N LYS A 268 39.22 -15.96 -3.83
CA LYS A 268 40.49 -15.64 -3.15
C LYS A 268 40.71 -16.43 -1.86
N GLN A 269 39.89 -17.45 -1.57
CA GLN A 269 39.94 -18.26 -0.34
C GLN A 269 39.89 -17.42 0.96
N GLN A 270 39.32 -16.23 0.92
CA GLN A 270 39.08 -15.44 2.13
C GLN A 270 37.80 -15.95 2.79
N SER A 271 37.88 -16.45 4.03
CA SER A 271 36.70 -16.87 4.80
C SER A 271 35.72 -15.70 4.94
N THR A 272 34.47 -15.93 4.54
CA THR A 272 33.36 -14.96 4.61
C THR A 272 32.23 -15.45 5.51
N ASP A 273 32.51 -16.36 6.45
CA ASP A 273 31.52 -17.05 7.29
C ASP A 273 30.91 -16.15 8.37
N ASN A 274 31.37 -14.90 8.49
CA ASN A 274 30.79 -13.90 9.38
C ASN A 274 29.30 -13.63 9.08
N HIS A 275 28.82 -13.94 7.88
CA HIS A 275 27.41 -13.76 7.53
C HIS A 275 26.46 -14.67 8.33
N LEU A 276 26.93 -15.85 8.76
CA LEU A 276 26.13 -16.82 9.51
C LEU A 276 25.79 -16.34 10.94
N LYS A 277 26.56 -15.39 11.49
CA LYS A 277 26.41 -14.92 12.88
C LYS A 277 25.13 -14.13 13.15
N TYR A 278 24.48 -13.61 12.11
CA TYR A 278 23.28 -12.80 12.22
C TYR A 278 22.07 -13.42 11.51
N ILE A 279 22.19 -14.65 11.02
CA ILE A 279 21.13 -15.37 10.32
C ILE A 279 20.40 -16.29 11.30
N ASN A 280 19.07 -16.24 11.30
CA ASN A 280 18.23 -17.23 11.96
C ASN A 280 17.59 -18.14 10.91
N PHE A 281 18.16 -19.33 10.71
CA PHE A 281 17.75 -20.26 9.64
C PHE A 281 16.29 -20.71 9.75
N LYS A 282 15.71 -20.74 10.96
CA LYS A 282 14.31 -21.13 11.17
C LYS A 282 13.31 -20.11 10.63
N GLN A 283 13.75 -18.87 10.40
CA GLN A 283 12.90 -17.76 9.96
C GLN A 283 13.10 -17.43 8.47
N MET A 284 13.87 -18.24 7.74
CA MET A 284 14.18 -18.02 6.33
C MET A 284 13.45 -18.99 5.43
N ILE A 285 12.92 -18.47 4.32
CA ILE A 285 12.41 -19.26 3.21
C ILE A 285 13.60 -19.83 2.42
N LEU A 286 13.56 -21.12 2.08
CA LEU A 286 14.64 -21.81 1.34
C LEU A 286 16.02 -21.66 2.02
N SER A 287 16.05 -21.79 3.34
CA SER A 287 17.27 -21.57 4.14
C SER A 287 18.45 -22.43 3.69
N SER A 288 18.23 -23.68 3.27
CA SER A 288 19.28 -24.58 2.74
C SER A 288 20.05 -24.03 1.55
N PHE A 289 19.41 -23.19 0.72
CA PHE A 289 20.04 -22.53 -0.41
C PHE A 289 20.74 -21.23 0.01
N TYR A 290 20.00 -20.31 0.64
CA TYR A 290 20.49 -18.95 0.94
C TYR A 290 21.53 -18.89 2.06
N SER A 291 21.59 -19.90 2.93
CA SER A 291 22.59 -19.97 4.01
C SER A 291 23.94 -20.52 3.60
N ARG A 292 24.05 -21.12 2.42
CA ARG A 292 25.24 -21.89 2.03
C ARG A 292 26.49 -21.02 1.85
N SER A 293 26.33 -19.74 1.51
CA SER A 293 27.44 -18.80 1.33
C SER A 293 26.97 -17.35 1.40
N ALA A 294 27.91 -16.43 1.68
CA ALA A 294 27.63 -15.00 1.74
C ALA A 294 27.11 -14.44 0.40
N LYS A 295 27.62 -14.97 -0.74
CA LYS A 295 27.14 -14.60 -2.09
C LYS A 295 25.69 -15.00 -2.30
N LEU A 296 25.27 -16.20 -1.85
CA LEU A 296 23.88 -16.62 -2.03
C LEU A 296 22.98 -15.82 -1.11
N TYR A 297 23.40 -15.58 0.13
CA TYR A 297 22.66 -14.75 1.08
C TYR A 297 22.39 -13.33 0.56
N SER A 298 23.32 -12.73 -0.22
CA SER A 298 23.09 -11.39 -0.78
C SER A 298 21.95 -11.32 -1.80
N LEU A 299 21.47 -12.46 -2.32
CA LEU A 299 20.31 -12.55 -3.21
C LEU A 299 18.99 -12.76 -2.45
N TYR A 300 19.02 -13.10 -1.15
CA TYR A 300 17.82 -13.36 -0.36
C TYR A 300 16.81 -12.20 -0.35
N PRO A 301 17.23 -10.92 -0.26
CA PRO A 301 16.30 -9.81 -0.38
C PRO A 301 15.52 -9.78 -1.70
N LEU A 302 16.10 -10.23 -2.82
CA LEU A 302 15.40 -10.24 -4.12
C LEU A 302 14.28 -11.28 -4.14
N LEU A 303 14.46 -12.43 -3.49
CA LEU A 303 13.37 -13.37 -3.30
C LEU A 303 12.23 -12.72 -2.51
N LEU A 304 12.54 -12.02 -1.42
CA LEU A 304 11.52 -11.35 -0.60
C LEU A 304 10.80 -10.25 -1.39
N CYS A 305 11.53 -9.41 -2.13
CA CYS A 305 10.94 -8.41 -3.02
C CYS A 305 10.04 -9.05 -4.07
N THR A 306 10.47 -10.14 -4.71
CA THR A 306 9.67 -10.84 -5.72
C THR A 306 8.37 -11.39 -5.13
N ILE A 307 8.41 -11.95 -3.92
CA ILE A 307 7.19 -12.43 -3.24
C ILE A 307 6.22 -11.27 -2.99
N VAL A 308 6.73 -10.11 -2.54
CA VAL A 308 5.92 -8.91 -2.32
C VAL A 308 5.36 -8.38 -3.63
N ASP A 309 6.18 -8.28 -4.69
CA ASP A 309 5.76 -7.77 -6.00
C ASP A 309 4.67 -8.67 -6.62
N ILE A 310 4.78 -10.00 -6.48
CA ILE A 310 3.72 -10.94 -6.89
C ILE A 310 2.44 -10.68 -6.09
N GLY A 311 2.55 -10.50 -4.76
CA GLY A 311 1.41 -10.17 -3.91
C GLY A 311 0.73 -8.87 -4.33
N MET A 312 1.51 -7.81 -4.58
CA MET A 312 1.00 -6.51 -5.05
C MET A 312 0.42 -6.57 -6.46
N SER A 313 0.89 -7.47 -7.32
CA SER A 313 0.33 -7.62 -8.67
C SER A 313 -1.15 -8.05 -8.65
N LEU A 314 -1.58 -8.75 -7.61
CA LEU A 314 -2.99 -9.11 -7.41
C LEU A 314 -3.90 -7.88 -7.26
N GLU A 315 -3.38 -6.79 -6.72
CA GLU A 315 -4.08 -5.52 -6.59
C GLU A 315 -4.17 -4.78 -7.93
N ILE A 316 -3.13 -4.87 -8.77
CA ILE A 316 -3.10 -4.24 -10.10
C ILE A 316 -4.13 -4.84 -11.04
N PHE A 317 -4.35 -6.15 -10.94
CA PHE A 317 -5.30 -6.87 -11.81
C PHE A 317 -6.75 -6.83 -11.32
N ASP A 318 -7.00 -6.28 -10.12
CA ASP A 318 -8.30 -6.05 -9.46
C ASP A 318 -9.41 -7.03 -9.90
N PHE A 319 -9.60 -8.09 -9.12
CA PHE A 319 -10.56 -9.14 -9.45
C PHE A 319 -11.70 -9.21 -8.42
N PRO A 320 -12.91 -9.65 -8.84
CA PRO A 320 -14.01 -9.82 -7.93
C PRO A 320 -13.66 -10.82 -6.81
N PRO A 321 -14.08 -10.55 -5.57
CA PRO A 321 -13.86 -11.45 -4.44
C PRO A 321 -14.38 -12.88 -4.71
N VAL A 322 -13.48 -13.85 -4.60
CA VAL A 322 -13.75 -15.28 -4.88
C VAL A 322 -14.60 -15.94 -3.78
N ILE A 323 -14.56 -15.41 -2.56
CA ILE A 323 -15.35 -15.91 -1.43
C ILE A 323 -16.65 -15.10 -1.35
N TYR A 324 -17.65 -15.56 -2.08
CA TYR A 324 -18.95 -14.89 -2.23
C TYR A 324 -19.80 -14.78 -0.96
N GLY A 325 -19.36 -15.34 0.16
CA GLY A 325 -19.99 -15.14 1.48
C GLY A 325 -19.56 -13.84 2.17
N MET A 326 -18.52 -13.17 1.64
CA MET A 326 -18.01 -11.90 2.15
C MET A 326 -18.48 -10.70 1.31
N VAL A 327 -19.35 -10.95 0.33
CA VAL A 327 -19.82 -10.03 -0.73
C VAL A 327 -21.33 -10.03 -0.77
#